data_AF-A0A1V6ELL7-F1
#
_entry.id   AF-A0A1V6ELL7-F1
#
_cell.length_a   1.000
_cell.length_b   1.000
_cell.length_c   1.000
_cell.angle_alpha   90.00
_cell.angle_beta   90.00
_cell.angle_gamma   90.00
#
_symmetry.space_group_name_H-M   'P 1'
#
loop_
_entity.id
_entity.type
_entity.pdbx_description
1 polymer ?
#
loop_
_entity_poly.entity_id
_entity_poly.type
_entity_poly.pdbx_seq_one_letter_code
_entity_poly.pdbx_strand_id
1 'polypeptide(L)'
;MKQPNEFIPAKSCEVCPTADGSQTLYSNSVQEHYHSTFGALQESRHIFIQAGLLEAYRRKTAGTNPSLKVFELGLGTGLNALLTILEAGKLQLNLSYDCIEAYPLSPDLIKALNYPALFSEQDQNKAAAVLDFIHSAKWNVRHTEPASHTTFTKFRGDFALFELPQSYDLVYWDPFSPEKQAGMWTEELFASMYKHMTTGSILVSYCAKGEIRRRLQRAGFGVERLQGPPGKREIIRATKE
;
A
#
# COMPACT_ATOMS: atom_id res chain seq x y z
N MET A 1 7.19 -22.81 7.83
CA MET A 1 6.53 -21.80 6.97
C MET A 1 5.03 -21.94 7.17
N LYS A 2 4.31 -20.86 7.49
CA LYS A 2 2.83 -20.89 7.56
C LYS A 2 2.26 -21.02 6.15
N GLN A 3 1.13 -21.71 6.00
CA GLN A 3 0.46 -21.74 4.70
C GLN A 3 -0.08 -20.34 4.36
N PRO A 4 -0.07 -19.92 3.08
CA PRO A 4 -0.60 -18.61 2.62
C PRO A 4 -2.11 -18.40 2.87
N ASN A 5 -2.77 -19.33 3.57
CA ASN A 5 -4.19 -19.27 3.90
C ASN A 5 -4.49 -19.24 5.41
N GLU A 6 -3.47 -19.03 6.25
CA GLU A 6 -3.65 -18.78 7.69
C GLU A 6 -3.45 -17.31 8.04
N PHE A 7 -4.21 -16.82 9.03
CA PHE A 7 -3.95 -15.50 9.59
C PHE A 7 -2.63 -15.52 10.37
N ILE A 8 -1.88 -14.42 10.34
CA ILE A 8 -0.77 -14.20 11.26
C ILE A 8 -1.38 -13.96 12.65
N PRO A 9 -1.19 -14.88 13.62
CA PRO A 9 -1.71 -14.73 14.97
C PRO A 9 -0.97 -13.62 15.72
N ALA A 10 -1.64 -13.03 16.71
CA ALA A 10 -1.10 -11.98 17.58
C ALA A 10 0.28 -12.30 18.15
N LYS A 11 0.50 -13.52 18.64
CA LYS A 11 1.79 -13.96 19.20
C LYS A 11 2.99 -13.93 18.25
N SER A 12 2.78 -13.73 16.94
CA SER A 12 3.87 -13.68 15.95
C SER A 12 4.27 -12.28 15.51
N CYS A 13 3.58 -11.25 16.01
CA CYS A 13 3.96 -9.86 15.79
C CYS A 13 3.92 -9.08 17.11
N GLU A 14 4.78 -8.08 17.22
CA GLU A 14 4.82 -7.18 18.37
C GLU A 14 4.42 -5.77 17.95
N VAL A 15 3.56 -5.11 18.74
CA VAL A 15 3.20 -3.71 18.49
C VAL A 15 4.34 -2.82 18.99
N CYS A 16 4.87 -1.98 18.10
CA CYS A 16 5.98 -1.09 18.42
C CYS A 16 5.58 0.38 18.19
N PRO A 17 5.90 1.29 19.12
CA PRO A 17 5.74 2.72 18.86
C PRO A 17 6.74 3.19 17.80
N THR A 18 6.39 4.26 17.09
CA THR A 18 7.27 4.96 16.15
C THR A 18 7.42 6.44 16.56
N ALA A 19 8.38 7.15 15.98
CA ALA A 19 8.71 8.51 16.42
C ALA A 19 7.63 9.57 16.13
N ASP A 20 6.67 9.30 15.23
CA ASP A 20 5.55 10.21 14.94
C ASP A 20 4.28 9.92 15.77
N GLY A 21 4.38 9.03 16.76
CA GLY A 21 3.26 8.62 17.63
C GLY A 21 2.39 7.51 17.05
N SER A 22 2.56 7.15 15.77
CA SER A 22 1.91 5.97 15.18
C SER A 22 2.57 4.67 15.65
N GLN A 23 1.85 3.57 15.50
CA GLN A 23 2.36 2.23 15.79
C GLN A 23 2.67 1.45 14.52
N THR A 24 3.70 0.62 14.60
CA THR A 24 4.05 -0.39 13.61
C THR A 24 3.97 -1.78 14.24
N LEU A 25 4.09 -2.82 13.42
CA LEU A 25 4.26 -4.19 13.89
C LEU A 25 5.68 -4.65 13.57
N TYR A 26 6.33 -5.33 14.51
CA TYR A 26 7.51 -6.13 14.23
C TYR A 26 7.11 -7.57 13.94
N SER A 27 7.47 -8.10 12.78
CA SER A 27 7.19 -9.49 12.41
C SER A 27 8.31 -10.41 12.90
N ASN A 28 8.02 -11.28 13.86
CA ASN A 28 9.02 -12.23 14.36
C ASN A 28 9.43 -13.28 13.32
N SER A 29 8.58 -13.58 12.34
CA SER A 29 8.92 -14.51 11.26
C SER A 29 9.80 -13.90 10.17
N VAL A 30 9.62 -12.61 9.88
CA VAL A 30 10.36 -11.90 8.82
C VAL A 30 11.56 -11.14 9.40
N GLN A 31 11.55 -10.89 10.71
CA GLN A 31 12.57 -10.14 11.43
C GLN A 31 12.71 -8.72 10.85
N GLU A 32 11.58 -8.07 10.60
CA GLU A 32 11.44 -6.72 10.03
C GLU A 32 10.13 -6.08 10.48
N HIS A 33 10.11 -4.74 10.53
CA HIS A 33 8.89 -3.97 10.82
C HIS A 33 8.03 -3.81 9.56
N TYR A 34 6.70 -3.73 9.74
CA TYR A 34 5.76 -3.45 8.66
C TYR A 34 5.90 -2.02 8.10
N HIS A 35 6.28 -1.07 8.96
CA HIS A 35 6.49 0.34 8.65
C HIS A 35 7.74 0.85 9.38
N SER A 36 8.32 1.96 8.90
CA SER A 36 9.46 2.64 9.52
C SER A 36 9.22 3.00 10.99
N THR A 37 10.23 2.78 11.81
CA THR A 37 10.25 3.20 13.23
C THR A 37 10.41 4.71 13.40
N PHE A 38 10.81 5.44 12.35
CA PHE A 38 10.84 6.90 12.34
C PHE A 38 9.45 7.53 12.21
N GLY A 39 8.42 6.75 11.87
CA GLY A 39 7.04 7.21 11.77
C GLY A 39 6.28 6.49 10.66
N ALA A 40 5.37 5.59 11.04
CA ALA A 40 4.58 4.83 10.06
C ALA A 40 3.61 5.74 9.30
N LEU A 41 2.92 6.62 10.02
CA LEU A 41 1.97 7.55 9.42
C LEU A 41 2.65 8.55 8.48
N GLN A 42 3.78 9.12 8.91
CA GLN A 42 4.55 10.06 8.09
C GLN A 42 5.15 9.38 6.86
N GLU A 43 5.71 8.18 7.00
CA GLU A 43 6.22 7.40 5.86
C GLU A 43 5.11 7.13 4.85
N SER A 44 3.97 6.58 5.28
CA SER A 44 2.86 6.27 4.35
C SER A 44 2.29 7.52 3.68
N ARG A 45 2.15 8.63 4.42
CA ARG A 45 1.71 9.91 3.84
C ARG A 45 2.69 10.43 2.79
N HIS A 46 3.98 10.36 3.05
CA HIS A 46 5.00 10.87 2.13
C HIS A 46 5.10 10.01 0.85
N ILE A 47 5.20 8.70 1.01
CA ILE A 47 5.49 7.77 -0.09
C ILE A 47 4.24 7.48 -0.91
N PHE A 48 3.18 7.01 -0.26
CA PHE A 48 2.02 6.47 -0.96
C PHE A 48 0.98 7.54 -1.27
N ILE A 49 0.80 8.52 -0.38
CA ILE A 49 -0.18 9.59 -0.62
C ILE A 49 0.43 10.73 -1.44
N GLN A 50 1.50 11.38 -0.97
CA GLN A 50 2.05 12.56 -1.65
C GLN A 50 2.77 12.23 -2.95
N ALA A 51 3.69 11.26 -2.92
CA ALA A 51 4.44 10.85 -4.12
C ALA A 51 3.66 9.87 -5.02
N GLY A 52 2.64 9.20 -4.48
CA GLY A 52 1.75 8.27 -5.20
C GLY A 52 0.41 8.91 -5.56
N LEU A 53 -0.61 8.78 -4.69
CA LEU A 53 -2.00 9.17 -4.95
C LEU A 53 -2.16 10.57 -5.54
N LEU A 54 -1.58 11.58 -4.89
CA LEU A 54 -1.72 12.98 -5.31
C LEU A 54 -1.00 13.24 -6.63
N GLU A 55 0.11 12.54 -6.90
CA GLU A 55 0.78 12.62 -8.19
C GLU A 55 -0.06 11.96 -9.30
N ALA A 56 -0.54 10.75 -9.08
CA ALA A 56 -1.39 10.03 -10.04
C ALA A 56 -2.67 10.83 -10.33
N TYR A 57 -3.24 11.45 -9.31
CA TYR A 57 -4.36 12.37 -9.45
C TYR A 57 -4.00 13.54 -10.37
N ARG A 58 -2.93 14.29 -10.06
CA ARG A 58 -2.48 15.43 -10.89
C ARG A 58 -2.22 15.04 -12.35
N ARG A 59 -1.64 13.86 -12.60
CA ARG A 59 -1.34 13.37 -13.97
C ARG A 59 -2.58 13.01 -14.76
N LYS A 60 -3.59 12.41 -14.12
CA LYS A 60 -4.74 11.81 -14.82
C LYS A 60 -5.97 12.72 -14.86
N THR A 61 -6.11 13.65 -13.93
CA THR A 61 -7.38 14.35 -13.73
C THR A 61 -7.41 15.72 -14.41
N ALA A 62 -7.62 15.71 -15.72
CA ALA A 62 -8.08 16.88 -16.47
C ALA A 62 -9.55 16.66 -16.86
N GLY A 63 -10.50 16.90 -15.95
CA GLY A 63 -11.92 16.75 -16.27
C GLY A 63 -12.87 16.70 -15.08
N THR A 64 -14.17 16.63 -15.39
CA THR A 64 -15.25 16.43 -14.42
C THR A 64 -15.32 14.96 -14.01
N ASN A 65 -15.36 14.68 -12.70
CA ASN A 65 -15.39 13.34 -12.10
C ASN A 65 -14.07 12.54 -12.26
N PRO A 66 -13.00 12.93 -11.53
CA PRO A 66 -11.72 12.23 -11.57
C PRO A 66 -11.86 10.77 -11.14
N SER A 67 -11.15 9.85 -11.81
CA SER A 67 -11.13 8.43 -11.45
C SER A 67 -9.73 7.84 -11.45
N LEU A 68 -9.45 6.97 -10.48
CA LEU A 68 -8.17 6.26 -10.36
C LEU A 68 -8.37 4.82 -9.92
N LYS A 69 -7.60 3.92 -10.53
CA LYS A 69 -7.46 2.53 -10.13
C LYS A 69 -6.11 2.33 -9.45
N VAL A 70 -6.13 1.93 -8.19
CA VAL A 70 -4.95 1.70 -7.36
C VAL A 70 -4.81 0.20 -7.11
N PHE A 71 -3.59 -0.30 -7.23
CA PHE A 71 -3.21 -1.63 -6.76
C PHE A 71 -2.17 -1.52 -5.65
N GLU A 72 -2.35 -2.28 -4.57
CA GLU A 72 -1.36 -2.44 -3.50
C GLU A 72 -0.87 -3.88 -3.38
N LEU A 73 0.46 -4.04 -3.44
CA LEU A 73 1.14 -5.28 -3.12
C LEU A 73 1.41 -5.33 -1.61
N GLY A 74 0.63 -6.12 -0.89
CA GLY A 74 0.71 -6.26 0.58
C GLY A 74 -0.23 -5.31 1.29
N LEU A 75 -1.40 -5.80 1.72
CA LEU A 75 -2.32 -5.00 2.56
C LEU A 75 -1.69 -4.68 3.92
N GLY A 76 -0.95 -5.63 4.50
CA GLY A 76 -0.31 -5.49 5.79
C GLY A 76 -1.27 -5.02 6.89
N THR A 77 -0.96 -3.89 7.50
CA THR A 77 -1.78 -3.27 8.55
C THR A 77 -3.00 -2.52 8.00
N GLY A 78 -3.07 -2.29 6.68
CA GLY A 78 -4.10 -1.51 6.00
C GLY A 78 -3.91 0.01 6.08
N LEU A 79 -2.75 0.49 6.56
CA LEU A 79 -2.49 1.92 6.74
C LEU A 79 -2.54 2.71 5.42
N ASN A 80 -1.91 2.20 4.35
CA ASN A 80 -1.91 2.89 3.06
C ASN A 80 -3.31 2.93 2.45
N ALA A 81 -4.06 1.83 2.54
CA ALA A 81 -5.46 1.76 2.11
C ALA A 81 -6.34 2.75 2.90
N LEU A 82 -6.22 2.79 4.23
CA LEU A 82 -6.93 3.74 5.10
C LEU A 82 -6.68 5.19 4.66
N LEU A 83 -5.41 5.57 4.51
CA LEU A 83 -5.04 6.92 4.11
C LEU A 83 -5.53 7.25 2.70
N THR A 84 -5.47 6.28 1.77
CA THR A 84 -5.88 6.46 0.38
C THR A 84 -7.40 6.67 0.27
N ILE A 85 -8.21 5.87 0.98
CA ILE A 85 -9.67 6.00 0.99
C ILE A 85 -10.10 7.33 1.61
N LEU A 86 -9.49 7.73 2.73
CA LEU A 86 -9.79 9.00 3.37
C LEU A 86 -9.46 10.19 2.47
N GLU A 87 -8.31 10.15 1.79
CA GLU A 87 -7.88 11.21 0.89
C GLU A 87 -8.72 11.25 -0.39
N ALA A 88 -9.10 10.09 -0.95
CA ALA A 88 -10.01 10.02 -2.09
C ALA A 88 -11.35 10.69 -1.80
N GLY A 89 -11.89 10.51 -0.59
CA GLY A 89 -13.11 11.21 -0.16
C GLY A 89 -12.96 12.75 -0.13
N LYS A 90 -11.79 13.28 0.24
CA LYS A 90 -11.52 14.73 0.21
C LYS A 90 -11.40 15.26 -1.21
N LEU A 91 -10.80 14.48 -2.10
CA LEU A 91 -10.59 14.82 -3.50
C LEU A 91 -11.84 14.61 -4.37
N GLN A 92 -12.92 14.05 -3.80
CA GLN A 92 -14.09 13.58 -4.55
C GLN A 92 -13.69 12.66 -5.72
N LEU A 93 -12.73 11.79 -5.45
CA LEU A 93 -12.13 10.88 -6.42
C LEU A 93 -12.95 9.59 -6.51
N ASN A 94 -13.36 9.21 -7.71
CA ASN A 94 -13.90 7.89 -7.98
C ASN A 94 -12.76 6.86 -7.95
N LEU A 95 -12.53 6.28 -6.78
CA LEU A 95 -11.43 5.37 -6.49
C LEU A 95 -11.88 3.90 -6.63
N SER A 96 -11.09 3.11 -7.36
CA SER A 96 -11.08 1.64 -7.24
C SER A 96 -9.75 1.22 -6.61
N TYR A 97 -9.80 0.54 -5.49
CA TYR A 97 -8.64 0.08 -4.75
C TYR A 97 -8.63 -1.44 -4.65
N ASP A 98 -7.65 -2.06 -5.30
CA ASP A 98 -7.41 -3.48 -5.18
C ASP A 98 -6.12 -3.72 -4.39
N CYS A 99 -6.08 -4.74 -3.56
CA CYS A 99 -4.83 -5.17 -2.92
C CYS A 99 -4.74 -6.68 -2.83
N ILE A 100 -3.53 -7.19 -2.66
CA ILE A 100 -3.28 -8.60 -2.40
C ILE A 100 -2.49 -8.79 -1.10
N GLU A 101 -2.84 -9.82 -0.33
CA GLU A 101 -2.14 -10.18 0.89
C GLU A 101 -2.02 -11.71 1.01
N ALA A 102 -0.80 -12.19 1.22
CA ALA A 102 -0.52 -13.62 1.38
C ALA A 102 -0.71 -14.07 2.84
N TYR A 103 -0.47 -13.19 3.80
CA TYR A 103 -0.46 -13.53 5.22
C TYR A 103 -1.19 -12.46 6.03
N PRO A 104 -2.53 -12.42 5.98
CA PRO A 104 -3.29 -11.36 6.63
C PRO A 104 -3.14 -11.41 8.16
N LEU A 105 -3.09 -10.23 8.78
CA LEU A 105 -3.02 -10.09 10.25
C LEU A 105 -4.34 -10.48 10.91
N SER A 106 -4.28 -11.06 12.11
CA SER A 106 -5.47 -11.35 12.89
C SER A 106 -6.20 -10.05 13.31
N PRO A 107 -7.54 -10.06 13.42
CA PRO A 107 -8.30 -8.88 13.86
C PRO A 107 -7.81 -8.26 15.17
N ASP A 108 -7.32 -9.08 16.11
CA ASP A 108 -6.80 -8.59 17.39
C ASP A 108 -5.52 -7.75 17.24
N LEU A 109 -4.65 -8.06 16.27
CA LEU A 109 -3.46 -7.26 15.97
C LEU A 109 -3.86 -5.92 15.36
N ILE A 110 -4.83 -5.94 14.45
CA ILE A 110 -5.35 -4.72 13.82
C ILE A 110 -5.96 -3.80 14.88
N LYS A 111 -6.77 -4.34 15.80
CA LYS A 111 -7.37 -3.57 16.90
C LYS A 111 -6.34 -3.02 17.89
N ALA A 112 -5.19 -3.67 18.01
CA ALA A 112 -4.12 -3.20 18.88
C ALA A 112 -3.36 -1.98 18.31
N LEU A 113 -3.53 -1.67 17.02
CA LEU A 113 -2.93 -0.51 16.38
C LEU A 113 -3.75 0.76 16.61
N ASN A 114 -3.06 1.86 16.91
CA ASN A 114 -3.66 3.14 17.27
C ASN A 114 -4.08 4.03 16.09
N TYR A 115 -4.17 3.52 14.86
CA TYR A 115 -4.30 4.37 13.67
C TYR A 115 -5.45 5.39 13.72
N PRO A 116 -6.68 5.04 14.14
CA PRO A 116 -7.75 6.04 14.21
C PRO A 116 -7.45 7.19 15.17
N ALA A 117 -6.74 6.93 16.27
CA ALA A 117 -6.39 7.94 17.28
C ALA A 117 -5.31 8.93 16.80
N LEU A 118 -4.72 8.72 15.62
CA LEU A 118 -3.75 9.63 15.01
C LEU A 118 -4.42 10.75 14.19
N PHE A 119 -5.74 10.70 14.06
CA PHE A 119 -6.53 11.70 13.36
C PHE A 119 -7.14 12.70 14.35
N SER A 120 -7.61 13.84 13.84
CA SER A 120 -8.34 14.81 14.65
C SER A 120 -9.57 14.16 15.31
N GLU A 121 -10.08 14.72 16.42
CA GLU A 121 -11.31 14.19 17.05
C GLU A 121 -12.49 14.12 16.06
N GLN A 122 -12.54 15.05 15.10
CA GLN A 122 -13.56 15.10 14.06
C GLN A 122 -13.42 13.97 13.03
N ASP A 123 -12.19 13.58 12.70
CA ASP A 123 -11.89 12.56 11.69
C ASP A 123 -11.65 11.16 12.28
N GLN A 124 -11.43 11.04 13.59
CA GLN A 124 -11.10 9.78 14.26
C GLN A 124 -12.17 8.71 14.03
N ASN A 125 -13.45 9.06 14.17
CA ASN A 125 -14.55 8.12 13.93
C ASN A 125 -14.62 7.68 12.46
N LYS A 126 -14.33 8.60 11.54
CA LYS A 126 -14.26 8.29 10.10
C LYS A 126 -13.10 7.34 9.80
N ALA A 127 -11.93 7.60 10.37
CA ALA A 127 -10.77 6.73 10.23
C ALA A 127 -11.01 5.33 10.80
N ALA A 128 -11.65 5.24 11.98
CA ALA A 128 -12.05 3.97 12.56
C ALA A 128 -13.01 3.19 11.65
N ALA A 129 -14.07 3.85 11.15
CA ALA A 129 -15.04 3.24 10.25
C ALA A 129 -14.41 2.72 8.94
N VAL A 130 -13.48 3.48 8.35
CA VAL A 130 -12.75 3.06 7.14
C VAL A 130 -11.83 1.88 7.44
N LEU A 131 -11.11 1.89 8.57
CA LEU A 131 -10.23 0.79 8.95
C LEU A 131 -11.04 -0.50 9.20
N ASP A 132 -12.18 -0.39 9.89
CA ASP A 132 -13.11 -1.49 10.10
C ASP A 132 -13.68 -2.00 8.77
N PHE A 133 -14.03 -1.10 7.84
CA PHE A 133 -14.46 -1.47 6.49
C PHE A 133 -13.39 -2.29 5.73
N ILE A 134 -12.14 -1.83 5.72
CA ILE A 134 -11.01 -2.52 5.05
C ILE A 134 -10.85 -3.95 5.61
N HIS A 135 -10.85 -4.09 6.94
CA HIS A 135 -10.54 -5.37 7.58
C HIS A 135 -11.75 -6.32 7.65
N SER A 136 -12.99 -5.81 7.68
CA SER A 136 -14.22 -6.61 7.63
C SER A 136 -14.68 -7.00 6.22
N ALA A 137 -14.18 -6.33 5.16
CA ALA A 137 -14.44 -6.72 3.77
C ALA A 137 -14.12 -8.20 3.55
N LYS A 138 -14.95 -8.90 2.76
CA LYS A 138 -14.72 -10.30 2.43
C LYS A 138 -13.62 -10.42 1.39
N TRP A 139 -12.77 -11.44 1.53
CA TRP A 139 -11.72 -11.74 0.56
C TRP A 139 -12.33 -12.12 -0.79
N ASN A 140 -11.70 -11.64 -1.87
CA ASN A 140 -12.08 -11.90 -3.27
C ASN A 140 -13.50 -11.43 -3.61
N VAL A 141 -14.06 -10.51 -2.84
CA VAL A 141 -15.38 -9.90 -3.07
C VAL A 141 -15.20 -8.39 -3.14
N ARG A 142 -15.86 -7.78 -4.13
CA ARG A 142 -15.89 -6.33 -4.29
C ARG A 142 -16.86 -5.70 -3.28
N HIS A 143 -16.39 -4.70 -2.56
CA HIS A 143 -17.16 -3.89 -1.62
C HIS A 143 -17.13 -2.41 -2.02
N THR A 144 -18.04 -1.61 -1.47
CA THR A 144 -18.04 -0.15 -1.63
C THR A 144 -18.03 0.50 -0.26
N GLU A 145 -17.05 1.37 -0.02
CA GLU A 145 -16.98 2.14 1.22
C GLU A 145 -18.08 3.22 1.19
N PRO A 146 -18.98 3.27 2.19
CA PRO A 146 -20.17 4.11 2.11
C PRO A 146 -19.92 5.62 1.97
N ALA A 147 -18.89 6.17 2.62
CA ALA A 147 -18.70 7.63 2.68
C ALA A 147 -17.96 8.22 1.47
N SER A 148 -16.96 7.50 0.96
CA SER A 148 -16.14 7.90 -0.19
C SER A 148 -16.63 7.32 -1.51
N HIS A 149 -17.54 6.34 -1.46
CA HIS A 149 -17.91 5.51 -2.61
C HIS A 149 -16.74 4.77 -3.27
N THR A 150 -15.62 4.60 -2.54
CA THR A 150 -14.47 3.82 -3.01
C THR A 150 -14.88 2.38 -3.23
N THR A 151 -14.62 1.85 -4.42
CA THR A 151 -14.70 0.41 -4.67
C THR A 151 -13.44 -0.25 -4.11
N PHE A 152 -13.59 -1.26 -3.25
CA PHE A 152 -12.49 -1.93 -2.57
C PHE A 152 -12.55 -3.44 -2.76
N THR A 153 -11.45 -4.05 -3.17
CA THR A 153 -11.30 -5.51 -3.26
C THR A 153 -9.98 -5.92 -2.62
N LYS A 154 -10.00 -6.86 -1.67
CA LYS A 154 -8.78 -7.50 -1.18
C LYS A 154 -8.72 -8.96 -1.59
N PHE A 155 -7.61 -9.35 -2.18
CA PHE A 155 -7.33 -10.69 -2.64
C PHE A 155 -6.41 -11.40 -1.67
N ARG A 156 -6.67 -12.69 -1.45
CA ARG A 156 -5.79 -13.51 -0.62
C ARG A 156 -4.96 -14.40 -1.51
N GLY A 157 -3.64 -14.28 -1.46
CA GLY A 157 -2.75 -15.14 -2.23
C GLY A 157 -1.35 -14.60 -2.42
N ASP A 158 -0.53 -15.41 -3.10
CA ASP A 158 0.80 -15.02 -3.54
C ASP A 158 0.69 -14.21 -4.83
N PHE A 159 1.24 -13.01 -4.84
CA PHE A 159 1.26 -12.15 -6.02
C PHE A 159 1.98 -12.79 -7.21
N ALA A 160 2.99 -13.64 -6.98
CA ALA A 160 3.69 -14.32 -8.06
C ALA A 160 2.81 -15.29 -8.85
N LEU A 161 1.68 -15.72 -8.27
CA LEU A 161 0.71 -16.62 -8.88
C LEU A 161 -0.62 -15.93 -9.18
N PHE A 162 -0.72 -14.62 -8.90
CA PHE A 162 -1.96 -13.89 -8.99
C PHE A 162 -2.13 -13.25 -10.37
N GLU A 163 -3.28 -13.49 -10.98
CA GLU A 163 -3.69 -12.80 -12.20
C GLU A 163 -4.41 -11.51 -11.84
N LEU A 164 -3.82 -10.38 -12.24
CA LEU A 164 -4.40 -9.07 -11.97
C LEU A 164 -5.70 -8.89 -12.79
N PRO A 165 -6.83 -8.52 -12.15
CA PRO A 165 -8.13 -8.51 -12.81
C PRO A 165 -8.31 -7.33 -13.79
N GLN A 166 -7.41 -6.35 -13.76
CA GLN A 166 -7.51 -5.14 -14.57
C GLN A 166 -6.16 -4.41 -14.65
N SER A 167 -6.13 -3.33 -15.44
CA SER A 167 -5.02 -2.39 -15.43
C SER A 167 -5.19 -1.27 -14.39
N TYR A 168 -4.06 -0.78 -13.87
CA TYR A 168 -3.99 0.20 -12.79
C TYR A 168 -3.28 1.49 -13.21
N ASP A 169 -3.65 2.59 -12.56
CA ASP A 169 -3.09 3.92 -12.76
C ASP A 169 -2.02 4.28 -11.72
N LEU A 170 -2.07 3.59 -10.58
CA LEU A 170 -1.16 3.75 -9.46
C LEU A 170 -0.91 2.40 -8.81
N VAL A 171 0.36 2.08 -8.57
CA VAL A 171 0.78 0.88 -7.87
C VAL A 171 1.57 1.24 -6.62
N TYR A 172 1.14 0.75 -5.47
CA TYR A 172 1.93 0.73 -4.24
C TYR A 172 2.69 -0.58 -4.18
N TRP A 173 4.01 -0.52 -4.36
CA TRP A 173 4.88 -1.68 -4.24
C TRP A 173 5.49 -1.71 -2.84
N ASP A 174 4.76 -2.34 -1.91
CA ASP A 174 5.07 -2.32 -0.48
C ASP A 174 5.26 -3.71 0.19
N PRO A 175 6.02 -4.65 -0.42
CA PRO A 175 6.39 -5.88 0.28
C PRO A 175 7.53 -5.60 1.28
N PHE A 176 7.85 -6.59 2.12
CA PHE A 176 9.07 -6.53 2.96
C PHE A 176 10.33 -6.35 2.11
N SER A 177 11.41 -5.90 2.75
CA SER A 177 12.61 -5.45 2.04
C SER A 177 13.23 -6.54 1.15
N PRO A 178 14.00 -6.17 0.12
CA PRO A 178 14.65 -7.15 -0.75
C PRO A 178 15.49 -8.21 -0.02
N GLU A 179 16.07 -7.90 1.14
CA GLU A 179 16.80 -8.88 1.95
C GLU A 179 15.87 -9.92 2.59
N LYS A 180 14.64 -9.52 2.91
CA LYS A 180 13.68 -10.35 3.63
C LYS A 180 12.72 -11.08 2.70
N GLN A 181 12.37 -10.47 1.58
CA GLN A 181 11.38 -11.01 0.63
C GLN A 181 11.81 -10.78 -0.82
N ALA A 182 13.04 -11.20 -1.17
CA ALA A 182 13.65 -11.03 -2.50
C ALA A 182 12.73 -11.45 -3.67
N GLY A 183 11.89 -12.46 -3.47
CA GLY A 183 10.95 -12.95 -4.47
C GLY A 183 9.90 -11.93 -4.94
N MET A 184 9.62 -10.88 -4.15
CA MET A 184 8.73 -9.78 -4.54
C MET A 184 9.47 -8.62 -5.24
N TRP A 185 10.76 -8.77 -5.53
CA TRP A 185 11.59 -7.72 -6.12
C TRP A 185 12.29 -8.17 -7.40
N THR A 186 11.68 -9.13 -8.10
CA THR A 186 12.23 -9.69 -9.33
C THR A 186 11.80 -8.88 -10.54
N GLU A 187 12.59 -8.98 -11.60
CA GLU A 187 12.29 -8.31 -12.86
C GLU A 187 11.02 -8.86 -13.51
N GLU A 188 10.77 -10.16 -13.37
CA GLU A 188 9.60 -10.84 -13.91
C GLU A 188 8.31 -10.27 -13.31
N LEU A 189 8.29 -10.02 -12.01
CA LEU A 189 7.14 -9.42 -11.33
C LEU A 189 6.97 -7.96 -11.71
N PHE A 190 8.06 -7.19 -11.82
CA PHE A 190 7.97 -5.82 -12.33
C PHE A 190 7.46 -5.77 -13.77
N ALA A 191 7.92 -6.68 -14.64
CA ALA A 191 7.46 -6.77 -16.02
C ALA A 191 5.99 -7.21 -16.11
N SER A 192 5.55 -8.12 -15.23
CA SER A 192 4.14 -8.49 -15.10
C SER A 192 3.29 -7.29 -14.70
N MET A 193 3.72 -6.52 -13.70
CA MET A 193 3.02 -5.31 -13.26
C MET A 193 3.01 -4.24 -14.35
N TYR A 194 4.13 -4.00 -15.04
CA TYR A 194 4.23 -3.06 -16.16
C TYR A 194 3.17 -3.31 -17.23
N LYS A 195 2.89 -4.58 -17.56
CA LYS A 195 1.83 -4.96 -18.51
C LYS A 195 0.43 -4.60 -18.02
N HIS A 196 0.20 -4.64 -16.71
CA HIS A 196 -1.07 -4.31 -16.04
C HIS A 196 -1.15 -2.85 -15.58
N MET A 197 -0.29 -1.99 -16.10
CA MET A 197 -0.31 -0.56 -15.81
C MET A 197 -0.75 0.22 -17.06
N THR A 198 -1.47 1.32 -16.89
CA THR A 198 -1.87 2.21 -18.00
C THR A 198 -0.72 3.13 -18.41
N THR A 199 -0.67 3.62 -19.64
CA THR A 199 0.33 4.63 -20.03
C THR A 199 0.16 5.90 -19.19
N GLY A 200 1.26 6.47 -18.70
CA GLY A 200 1.30 7.61 -17.78
C GLY A 200 1.13 7.25 -16.30
N SER A 201 0.82 5.99 -15.98
CA SER A 201 0.69 5.50 -14.60
C SER A 201 2.02 5.44 -13.87
N ILE A 202 1.94 5.36 -12.54
CA ILE A 202 3.11 5.32 -11.67
C ILE A 202 3.09 4.17 -10.67
N LEU A 203 4.27 3.67 -10.35
CA LEU A 203 4.54 2.77 -9.25
C LEU A 203 5.41 3.51 -8.24
N VAL A 204 5.06 3.46 -6.96
CA VAL A 204 5.85 4.03 -5.87
C VAL A 204 6.29 2.95 -4.89
N SER A 205 7.49 3.10 -4.35
CA SER A 205 8.01 2.20 -3.34
C SER A 205 9.01 2.91 -2.43
N TYR A 206 9.08 2.48 -1.18
CA TYR A 206 10.10 2.94 -0.25
C TYR A 206 11.52 2.49 -0.63
N CYS A 207 11.68 1.44 -1.44
CA CYS A 207 12.99 0.83 -1.69
C CYS A 207 13.76 1.53 -2.81
N ALA A 208 14.77 2.34 -2.47
CA ALA A 208 15.61 3.06 -3.43
C ALA A 208 16.95 2.39 -3.78
N LYS A 209 17.08 1.07 -3.59
CA LYS A 209 18.33 0.35 -3.89
C LYS A 209 18.62 0.38 -5.39
N GLY A 210 19.90 0.55 -5.72
CA GLY A 210 20.36 0.63 -7.11
C GLY A 210 19.98 -0.60 -7.95
N GLU A 211 20.00 -1.78 -7.35
CA GLU A 211 19.60 -3.01 -8.05
C GLU A 211 18.09 -3.05 -8.35
N ILE A 212 17.24 -2.62 -7.42
CA ILE A 212 15.79 -2.54 -7.64
C ILE A 212 15.47 -1.54 -8.74
N ARG A 213 16.16 -0.38 -8.74
CA ARG A 213 16.05 0.60 -9.82
C ARG A 213 16.37 -0.01 -11.18
N ARG A 214 17.49 -0.74 -11.30
CA ARG A 214 17.88 -1.37 -12.56
C ARG A 214 16.87 -2.41 -13.02
N ARG A 215 16.30 -3.21 -12.12
CA ARG A 215 15.25 -4.19 -12.45
C ARG A 215 13.98 -3.52 -12.97
N LEU A 216 13.53 -2.44 -12.34
CA LEU A 216 12.41 -1.64 -12.85
C LEU A 216 12.71 -1.08 -14.24
N GLN A 217 13.91 -0.55 -14.46
CA GLN A 217 14.33 -0.05 -15.78
C GLN A 217 14.34 -1.15 -16.84
N ARG A 218 14.86 -2.35 -16.52
CA ARG A 218 14.84 -3.50 -17.44
C ARG A 218 13.43 -4.02 -17.71
N ALA A 219 12.52 -3.90 -16.74
CA ALA A 219 11.10 -4.20 -16.91
C ALA A 219 10.34 -3.16 -17.78
N GLY A 220 10.97 -2.05 -18.16
CA GLY A 220 10.44 -1.04 -19.07
C GLY A 220 10.04 0.29 -18.42
N PHE A 221 10.20 0.44 -17.10
CA PHE A 221 9.83 1.68 -16.41
C PHE A 221 10.88 2.79 -16.62
N GLY A 222 10.41 4.03 -16.82
CA GLY A 222 11.18 5.22 -16.48
C GLY A 222 11.27 5.33 -14.95
N VAL A 223 12.45 5.54 -14.37
CA VAL A 223 12.61 5.54 -12.90
C VAL A 223 13.33 6.80 -12.42
N GLU A 224 12.72 7.47 -11.46
CA GLU A 224 13.27 8.63 -10.76
C GLU A 224 13.42 8.35 -9.27
N ARG A 225 14.29 9.13 -8.63
CA ARG A 225 14.49 9.13 -7.18
C ARG A 225 13.87 10.40 -6.62
N LEU A 226 13.09 10.23 -5.56
CA LEU A 226 12.51 11.34 -4.83
C LEU A 226 13.12 11.39 -3.43
N GLN A 227 13.09 12.57 -2.82
CA GLN A 227 13.47 12.73 -1.41
C GLN A 227 12.62 11.79 -0.55
N GLY A 228 13.25 11.06 0.36
CA GLY A 228 12.56 10.17 1.30
C GLY A 228 12.03 10.90 2.54
N PRO A 229 11.14 10.24 3.33
CA PRO A 229 10.70 10.73 4.63
C PRO A 229 11.83 10.62 5.68
N PRO A 230 11.64 11.17 6.89
CA PRO A 230 12.61 10.99 7.99
C PRO A 230 13.04 9.54 8.18
N GLY A 231 14.34 9.33 8.35
CA GLY A 231 14.95 8.00 8.40
C GLY A 231 15.30 7.38 7.04
N LYS A 232 14.91 8.01 5.92
CA LYS A 232 15.19 7.49 4.57
C LYS A 232 15.65 8.60 3.63
N ARG A 233 16.77 8.38 2.92
CA ARG A 233 17.33 9.39 2.01
C ARG A 233 16.51 9.55 0.73
N GLU A 234 16.17 8.43 0.12
CA GLU A 234 15.53 8.39 -1.20
C GLU A 234 14.41 7.34 -1.20
N ILE A 235 13.39 7.59 -2.02
CA ILE A 235 12.37 6.63 -2.44
C ILE A 235 12.37 6.58 -3.98
N ILE A 236 11.64 5.62 -4.55
CA ILE A 236 11.52 5.51 -6.00
C ILE A 236 10.10 5.78 -6.47
N ARG A 237 10.03 6.43 -7.63
CA ARG A 237 8.84 6.47 -8.47
C ARG A 237 9.22 5.94 -9.84
N ALA A 238 8.47 4.97 -10.31
CA ALA A 238 8.60 4.38 -11.63
C ALA A 238 7.37 4.79 -12.46
N THR A 239 7.56 5.21 -13.70
CA THR A 239 6.49 5.64 -14.61
C THR A 239 6.45 4.70 -15.81
N LYS A 240 5.24 4.34 -16.25
CA LYS A 240 5.03 3.71 -17.55
C LYS A 240 4.82 4.79 -18.60
N GLU A 241 5.76 4.90 -19.53
CA GLU A 241 5.69 5.84 -20.66
C GLU A 241 4.88 5.29 -21.85
#